data_AF-A0A955XWB3-F1
#
_entry.id   AF-A0A955XWB3-F1
#
_cell.length_a   1.000
_cell.length_b   1.000
_cell.length_c   1.000
_cell.angle_alpha   90.00
_cell.angle_beta   90.00
_cell.angle_gamma   90.00
#
_symmetry.space_group_name_H-M   'P 1'
#
loop_
_entity.id
_entity.type
_entity.pdbx_description
1 polymer ?
#
loop_
_entity_poly.entity_id
_entity_poly.type
_entity_poly.pdbx_seq_one_letter_code
_entity_poly.pdbx_strand_id
1 'polypeptide(L)'
;SNQSEETMSNYMPKGFQAVTPYLLLEDPKGFIAFAEGGLGATERFAAYDDETGRLTHGELELHGCVLELGQPQGEFVATRTNFHVFVEDPDAAHARALEHGAESLYPVTDHPYGERSGGVKDKWGNQWYFAKVIDHNARAT
;
A
#
# COMPACT_ATOMS: atom_id res chain seq x y z
N SER A 1 34.38 27.02 11.57
CA SER A 1 34.23 26.74 10.14
C SER A 1 34.77 25.35 9.87
N ASN A 2 33.90 24.39 9.57
CA ASN A 2 34.30 23.20 8.82
C ASN A 2 33.07 22.77 8.02
N GLN A 3 33.15 22.96 6.71
CA GLN A 3 32.16 22.46 5.76
C GLN A 3 32.29 20.94 5.65
N SER A 4 31.21 20.34 5.15
CA SER A 4 31.10 18.98 4.62
C SER A 4 31.21 17.82 5.62
N GLU A 5 30.18 17.66 6.44
CA GLU A 5 29.63 16.32 6.65
C GLU A 5 28.55 16.11 5.57
N GLU A 6 29.00 15.42 4.50
CA GLU A 6 28.25 14.78 3.41
C GLU A 6 26.83 15.24 3.10
N THR A 7 26.67 15.92 1.96
CA THR A 7 25.43 15.89 1.18
C THR A 7 25.10 14.45 0.79
N MET A 8 24.39 13.72 1.63
CA MET A 8 23.50 12.63 1.19
C MET A 8 22.62 13.21 0.07
N SER A 9 22.25 12.43 -0.97
CA SER A 9 21.37 12.90 -2.06
C SER A 9 20.30 13.87 -1.55
N ASN A 10 20.46 15.13 -1.95
CA ASN A 10 19.81 16.31 -1.41
C ASN A 10 18.42 16.57 -2.05
N TYR A 11 17.80 15.53 -2.63
CA TYR A 11 16.37 15.54 -2.96
C TYR A 11 15.66 14.23 -2.56
N MET A 12 16.38 13.15 -2.21
CA MET A 12 15.78 11.93 -1.64
C MET A 12 16.80 11.05 -0.88
N PRO A 13 16.64 10.90 0.44
CA PRO A 13 17.51 10.10 1.31
C PRO A 13 17.23 8.58 1.32
N LYS A 14 17.95 7.88 2.20
CA LYS A 14 17.96 6.42 2.30
C LYS A 14 16.70 5.91 3.02
N GLY A 15 15.95 5.00 2.40
CA GLY A 15 14.65 4.50 2.87
C GLY A 15 13.44 5.06 2.12
N PHE A 16 13.66 5.73 0.99
CA PHE A 16 12.64 6.50 0.30
C PHE A 16 12.13 5.85 -1.00
N GLN A 17 10.89 6.20 -1.30
CA GLN A 17 10.20 5.90 -2.55
C GLN A 17 10.25 7.13 -3.45
N ALA A 18 10.77 6.97 -4.67
CA ALA A 18 10.77 8.05 -5.67
C ALA A 18 9.47 8.16 -6.47
N VAL A 19 8.64 7.12 -6.38
CA VAL A 19 7.36 7.01 -7.05
C VAL A 19 6.35 6.61 -6.00
N THR A 20 5.42 7.49 -5.67
CA THR A 20 4.34 7.23 -4.72
C THR A 20 3.06 6.91 -5.49
N PRO A 21 2.48 5.70 -5.35
CA PRO A 21 1.17 5.43 -5.89
C PRO A 21 0.16 6.41 -5.32
N TYR A 22 -0.62 7.03 -6.21
CA TYR A 22 -1.72 7.90 -5.84
C TYR A 22 -3.04 7.22 -6.18
N LEU A 23 -3.87 6.96 -5.18
CA LEU A 23 -5.18 6.34 -5.34
C LEU A 23 -6.28 7.39 -5.30
N LEU A 24 -7.04 7.49 -6.38
CA LEU A 24 -8.31 8.21 -6.38
C LEU A 24 -9.42 7.27 -5.95
N LEU A 25 -10.05 7.59 -4.81
CA LEU A 25 -11.01 6.73 -4.11
C LEU A 25 -12.37 7.42 -4.03
N GLU A 26 -13.44 6.70 -4.36
CA GLU A 26 -14.80 7.25 -4.16
C GLU A 26 -15.16 7.35 -2.67
N ASP A 27 -14.69 6.40 -1.87
CA ASP A 27 -14.87 6.34 -0.41
C ASP A 27 -13.50 6.25 0.29
N PRO A 28 -12.78 7.38 0.49
CA PRO A 28 -11.47 7.36 1.14
C PRO A 28 -11.53 6.98 2.62
N LYS A 29 -12.60 7.36 3.34
CA LYS A 29 -12.72 7.04 4.77
C LYS A 29 -12.85 5.52 4.97
N GLY A 30 -13.65 4.86 4.14
CA GLY A 30 -13.71 3.41 4.14
C GLY A 30 -12.36 2.78 3.77
N PHE A 31 -11.65 3.35 2.78
CA PHE A 31 -10.36 2.80 2.35
C PHE A 31 -9.30 2.91 3.44
N ILE A 32 -9.22 4.06 4.11
CA ILE A 32 -8.31 4.29 5.24
C ILE A 32 -8.60 3.27 6.34
N ALA A 33 -9.86 3.09 6.73
CA ALA A 33 -10.23 2.10 7.76
C ALA A 33 -9.85 0.66 7.35
N PHE A 34 -10.04 0.30 6.07
CA PHE A 34 -9.59 -0.99 5.54
C PHE A 34 -8.06 -1.11 5.56
N ALA A 35 -7.33 -0.06 5.16
CA ALA A 35 -5.89 -0.10 5.11
C ALA A 35 -5.29 -0.23 6.52
N GLU A 36 -5.83 0.47 7.51
CA GLU A 36 -5.39 0.36 8.90
C GLU A 36 -5.68 -1.03 9.48
N GLY A 37 -6.92 -1.51 9.40
CA GLY A 37 -7.31 -2.79 10.00
C GLY A 37 -6.87 -4.02 9.20
N GLY A 38 -7.04 -3.97 7.87
CA GLY A 38 -6.82 -5.10 6.97
C GLY A 38 -5.38 -5.24 6.50
N LEU A 39 -4.70 -4.13 6.22
CA LEU A 39 -3.32 -4.13 5.70
C LEU A 39 -2.28 -3.87 6.79
N GLY A 40 -2.69 -3.27 7.92
CA GLY A 40 -1.76 -2.82 8.96
C GLY A 40 -1.03 -1.53 8.57
N ALA A 41 -1.64 -0.72 7.70
CA ALA A 41 -1.14 0.61 7.39
C ALA A 41 -1.40 1.58 8.56
N THR A 42 -0.74 2.73 8.54
CA THR A 42 -0.99 3.82 9.49
C THR A 42 -1.30 5.10 8.74
N GLU A 43 -2.35 5.83 9.13
CA GLU A 43 -2.60 7.17 8.61
C GLU A 43 -1.47 8.12 9.02
N ARG A 44 -0.85 8.76 8.02
CA ARG A 44 0.16 9.81 8.24
C ARG A 44 -0.47 11.19 8.22
N PHE A 45 -1.41 11.39 7.30
CA PHE A 45 -2.05 12.68 7.05
C PHE A 45 -3.37 12.49 6.30
N ALA A 46 -4.36 13.32 6.62
CA ALA A 46 -5.59 13.44 5.84
C ALA A 46 -6.14 14.88 5.94
N ALA A 47 -6.33 15.51 4.78
CA ALA A 47 -6.95 16.83 4.65
C ALA A 47 -8.32 16.70 3.99
N TYR A 48 -9.32 17.29 4.64
CA TYR A 48 -10.69 17.32 4.14
C TYR A 48 -11.13 18.77 3.91
N ASP A 49 -11.96 18.97 2.89
CA ASP A 49 -12.66 20.22 2.67
C ASP A 49 -13.81 20.35 3.69
N ASP A 50 -13.82 21.44 4.46
CA ASP A 50 -14.76 21.63 5.58
C ASP A 50 -16.22 21.76 5.13
N GLU A 51 -16.47 22.24 3.92
CA GLU A 51 -17.83 22.47 3.41
C GLU A 51 -18.43 21.20 2.80
N THR A 52 -17.62 20.46 2.04
CA THR A 52 -18.05 19.29 1.26
C THR A 52 -17.72 17.97 1.94
N GLY A 53 -16.83 17.96 2.92
CA GLY A 53 -16.34 16.77 3.61
C GLY A 53 -15.47 15.85 2.74
N ARG A 54 -15.03 16.32 1.57
CA ARG A 54 -14.26 15.55 0.59
C ARG A 54 -12.78 15.52 0.97
N LEU A 55 -12.12 14.37 0.79
CA LEU A 55 -10.67 14.27 0.94
C LEU A 55 -10.00 15.03 -0.21
N THR A 56 -9.21 16.05 0.13
CA THR A 56 -8.40 16.81 -0.83
C THR A 56 -7.05 16.14 -1.03
N HIS A 57 -6.45 15.61 0.05
CA HIS A 57 -5.23 14.82 0.02
C HIS A 57 -5.11 13.95 1.28
N GLY A 58 -4.59 12.74 1.16
CA GLY A 58 -4.23 11.90 2.30
C GLY A 58 -3.00 11.06 2.02
N GLU A 59 -2.40 10.55 3.09
CA GLU A 59 -1.20 9.73 3.07
C GLU A 59 -1.33 8.56 4.04
N LEU A 60 -1.00 7.36 3.58
CA LEU A 60 -0.86 6.17 4.40
C LEU A 60 0.58 5.66 4.35
N GLU A 61 1.08 5.15 5.47
CA GLU A 61 2.31 4.37 5.52
C GLU A 61 2.01 2.88 5.62
N LEU A 62 2.68 2.07 4.81
CA LEU A 62 2.65 0.61 4.90
C LEU A 62 4.07 0.07 4.73
N HIS A 63 4.62 -0.54 5.77
CA HIS A 63 5.99 -1.11 5.76
C HIS A 63 7.09 -0.12 5.29
N GLY A 64 6.97 1.15 5.66
CA GLY A 64 7.91 2.21 5.26
C GLY A 64 7.68 2.78 3.86
N CYS A 65 6.67 2.29 3.13
CA CYS A 65 6.22 2.83 1.85
C CYS A 65 5.05 3.78 2.06
N VAL A 66 5.04 4.92 1.37
CA VAL A 66 3.89 5.85 1.39
C VAL A 66 2.97 5.55 0.21
N LEU A 67 1.67 5.64 0.46
CA LEU A 67 0.61 5.71 -0.53
C LEU A 67 -0.11 7.05 -0.38
N GLU A 68 -0.30 7.76 -1.49
CA GLU A 68 -1.10 8.99 -1.51
C GLU A 68 -2.54 8.69 -1.92
N LEU A 69 -3.46 9.47 -1.36
CA LEU A 69 -4.89 9.30 -1.54
C LEU A 69 -5.54 10.64 -1.93
N GLY A 70 -6.61 10.55 -2.71
CA GLY A 70 -7.49 11.68 -3.01
C GLY A 70 -8.86 11.20 -3.49
N GLN A 71 -9.74 12.13 -3.83
CA GLN A 71 -11.04 11.81 -4.44
C GLN A 71 -11.13 12.28 -5.89
N PRO A 72 -11.78 11.51 -6.78
CA PRO A 72 -12.02 11.92 -8.16
C PRO A 72 -12.77 13.25 -8.26
N GLN A 73 -12.30 14.19 -9.08
CA GLN A 73 -12.93 15.50 -9.32
C GLN A 73 -12.82 15.88 -10.81
N GLY A 74 -13.85 16.55 -11.34
CA GLY A 74 -13.86 16.97 -12.75
C GLY A 74 -13.85 15.77 -13.68
N GLU A 75 -12.83 15.66 -14.53
CA GLU A 75 -12.65 14.55 -15.47
C GLU A 75 -11.94 13.33 -14.85
N PHE A 76 -11.35 13.47 -13.67
CA PHE A 76 -10.67 12.36 -13.01
C PHE A 76 -11.67 11.35 -12.46
N VAL A 77 -11.32 10.06 -12.55
CA VAL A 77 -12.13 8.92 -12.09
C VAL A 77 -11.37 8.10 -11.05
N ALA A 78 -12.08 7.24 -10.32
CA ALA A 78 -11.46 6.35 -9.35
C ALA A 78 -10.45 5.40 -10.03
N THR A 79 -9.31 5.21 -9.38
CA THR A 79 -8.21 4.41 -9.91
C THR A 79 -8.12 3.06 -9.21
N ARG A 80 -7.68 2.04 -9.94
CA ARG A 80 -7.38 0.71 -9.41
C ARG A 80 -5.93 0.37 -9.72
N THR A 81 -5.28 -0.32 -8.81
CA THR A 81 -3.92 -0.81 -9.03
C THR A 81 -3.68 -2.15 -8.34
N ASN A 82 -2.50 -2.71 -8.58
CA ASN A 82 -2.03 -3.95 -7.96
C ASN A 82 -0.82 -3.64 -7.09
N PHE A 83 -0.81 -4.15 -5.87
CA PHE A 83 0.27 -4.00 -4.90
C PHE A 83 0.87 -5.36 -4.58
N HIS A 84 2.18 -5.49 -4.73
CA HIS A 84 2.93 -6.63 -4.21
C HIS A 84 3.65 -6.17 -2.95
N VAL A 85 3.28 -6.76 -1.81
CA VAL A 85 3.70 -6.32 -0.48
C VAL A 85 4.45 -7.44 0.20
N PHE A 86 5.71 -7.18 0.53
CA PHE A 86 6.47 -8.10 1.37
C PHE A 86 6.07 -7.93 2.83
N VAL A 87 5.70 -9.05 3.45
CA VAL A 87 5.26 -9.11 4.83
C VAL A 87 5.95 -10.27 5.54
N GLU A 88 6.08 -10.20 6.86
CA GLU A 88 6.69 -11.29 7.64
C GLU A 88 5.84 -12.57 7.60
N ASP A 89 4.52 -12.42 7.61
CA ASP A 89 3.55 -13.52 7.58
C ASP A 89 2.43 -13.26 6.57
N PRO A 90 2.54 -13.80 5.34
CA PRO A 90 1.50 -13.67 4.31
C PRO A 90 0.17 -14.30 4.70
N ASP A 91 0.18 -15.40 5.46
CA ASP A 91 -1.05 -16.07 5.90
C ASP A 91 -1.84 -15.17 6.84
N ALA A 92 -1.16 -14.59 7.83
CA ALA A 92 -1.78 -13.65 8.76
C ALA A 92 -2.25 -12.37 8.05
N ALA A 93 -1.46 -11.83 7.12
CA ALA A 93 -1.85 -10.64 6.35
C ALA A 93 -3.07 -10.91 5.46
N HIS A 94 -3.11 -12.05 4.78
CA HIS A 94 -4.24 -12.48 3.96
C HIS A 94 -5.51 -12.64 4.80
N ALA A 95 -5.42 -13.36 5.93
CA ALA A 95 -6.56 -13.54 6.83
C ALA A 95 -7.12 -12.22 7.36
N ARG A 96 -6.25 -11.30 7.83
CA ARG A 96 -6.68 -9.98 8.31
C ARG A 96 -7.37 -9.16 7.23
N ALA A 97 -6.86 -9.18 6.00
CA ALA A 97 -7.48 -8.46 4.90
C ALA A 97 -8.90 -8.98 4.61
N LEU A 98 -9.10 -10.30 4.66
CA LEU A 98 -10.42 -10.93 4.52
C LEU A 98 -11.38 -10.54 5.65
N GLU A 99 -10.90 -10.51 6.90
CA GLU A 99 -11.68 -10.07 8.06
C GLU A 99 -12.17 -8.62 7.92
N HIS A 100 -11.44 -7.79 7.16
CA HIS A 100 -11.78 -6.40 6.87
C HIS A 100 -12.50 -6.21 5.54
N GLY A 101 -13.09 -7.28 4.98
CA GLY A 101 -14.00 -7.21 3.85
C GLY A 101 -13.33 -7.26 2.48
N ALA A 102 -12.06 -7.64 2.39
CA ALA A 102 -11.47 -8.04 1.11
C ALA A 102 -12.01 -9.41 0.65
N GLU A 103 -11.97 -9.64 -0.66
CA GLU A 103 -12.30 -10.92 -1.28
C GLU A 103 -11.01 -11.68 -1.61
N SER A 104 -10.96 -12.98 -1.31
CA SER A 104 -9.83 -13.82 -1.70
C SER A 104 -9.78 -13.98 -3.21
N LEU A 105 -8.64 -13.66 -3.83
CA LEU A 105 -8.35 -14.02 -5.22
C LEU A 105 -7.85 -15.46 -5.30
N TYR A 106 -6.89 -15.80 -4.43
CA TYR A 106 -6.39 -17.15 -4.20
C TYR A 106 -5.71 -17.23 -2.83
N PRO A 107 -5.71 -18.42 -2.19
CA PRO A 107 -5.10 -18.60 -0.87
C PRO A 107 -3.57 -18.48 -0.93
N VAL A 108 -2.96 -18.21 0.23
CA VAL A 108 -1.51 -18.22 0.37
C VAL A 108 -0.98 -19.65 0.19
N THR A 109 -0.01 -19.82 -0.71
CA THR A 109 0.68 -21.08 -0.94
C THR A 109 2.16 -20.82 -1.23
N ASP A 110 2.97 -21.87 -1.14
CA ASP A 110 4.35 -21.85 -1.65
C ASP A 110 4.31 -21.97 -3.17
N HIS A 111 5.06 -21.11 -3.84
CA HIS A 111 5.14 -21.03 -5.30
C HIS A 111 6.53 -21.45 -5.81
N PRO A 112 6.62 -22.00 -7.03
CA PRO A 112 7.87 -22.51 -7.59
C PRO A 112 8.94 -21.42 -7.81
N TYR A 113 8.56 -20.15 -7.84
CA TYR A 113 9.48 -18.99 -7.98
C TYR A 113 10.05 -18.49 -6.63
N GLY A 114 9.96 -19.31 -5.57
CA GLY A 114 10.64 -19.05 -4.30
C GLY A 114 9.92 -18.11 -3.34
N GLU A 115 8.61 -17.90 -3.52
CA GLU A 115 7.79 -17.12 -2.60
C GLU A 115 6.66 -17.95 -2.01
N ARG A 116 6.34 -17.65 -0.75
CA ARG A 116 5.03 -17.95 -0.20
C ARG A 116 4.16 -16.72 -0.38
N SER A 117 3.12 -16.82 -1.19
CA SER A 117 2.27 -15.67 -1.51
C SER A 117 0.81 -16.03 -1.80
N GLY A 118 -0.07 -15.06 -1.55
CA GLY A 118 -1.52 -15.13 -1.76
C GLY A 118 -2.08 -13.76 -2.15
N GLY A 119 -3.29 -13.74 -2.72
CA GLY A 119 -3.90 -12.53 -3.24
C GLY A 119 -5.29 -12.26 -2.68
N VAL A 120 -5.58 -10.98 -2.42
CA VAL A 120 -6.93 -10.47 -2.13
C VAL A 120 -7.26 -9.28 -3.02
N LYS A 121 -8.55 -8.98 -3.17
CA LYS A 121 -9.07 -7.79 -3.84
C LYS A 121 -9.92 -6.99 -2.85
N ASP A 122 -9.62 -5.71 -2.69
CA ASP A 122 -10.39 -4.83 -1.80
C ASP A 122 -11.71 -4.36 -2.43
N LYS A 123 -12.53 -3.65 -1.65
CA LYS A 123 -13.84 -3.12 -2.08
C LYS A 123 -13.73 -2.07 -3.21
N TRP A 124 -12.58 -1.39 -3.32
CA TRP A 124 -12.32 -0.37 -4.34
C TRP A 124 -11.76 -0.98 -5.63
N GLY A 125 -11.47 -2.28 -5.61
CA GLY A 125 -11.00 -3.04 -6.75
C GLY A 125 -9.48 -3.07 -6.90
N ASN A 126 -8.71 -2.61 -5.91
CA ASN A 126 -7.26 -2.84 -5.90
C ASN A 126 -6.97 -4.29 -5.51
N GLN A 127 -5.87 -4.82 -6.03
CA GLN A 127 -5.41 -6.17 -5.71
C GLN A 127 -4.16 -6.10 -4.85
N TRP A 128 -4.12 -6.91 -3.80
CA TRP A 128 -3.03 -6.96 -2.84
C TRP A 128 -2.47 -8.38 -2.81
N TYR A 129 -1.18 -8.49 -3.08
CA TYR A 129 -0.44 -9.74 -3.09
C TYR A 129 0.54 -9.72 -1.92
N PHE A 130 0.25 -10.51 -0.89
CA PHE A 130 1.12 -10.62 0.28
C PHE A 130 2.14 -11.71 0.03
N ALA A 131 3.42 -11.40 0.17
CA ALA A 131 4.49 -12.32 -0.15
C ALA A 131 5.58 -12.33 0.93
N LYS A 132 6.23 -13.49 1.09
CA LYS A 132 7.53 -13.59 1.72
C LYS A 132 8.43 -14.49 0.88
N VAL A 133 9.72 -14.17 0.83
CA VAL A 133 10.70 -15.03 0.19
C VAL A 133 10.93 -16.27 1.05
N ILE A 134 10.85 -17.45 0.45
CA ILE A 134 11.13 -18.74 1.09
C ILE A 134 12.33 -19.46 0.45
N ASP A 135 12.67 -19.10 -0.80
CA ASP A 135 13.90 -19.54 -1.46
C ASP A 135 14.50 -18.39 -2.29
N HIS A 136 15.62 -17.84 -1.82
CA HIS A 136 16.32 -16.75 -2.49
C HIS A 136 16.96 -17.17 -3.83
N ASN A 137 17.27 -18.46 -4.01
CA ASN A 137 17.93 -18.94 -5.24
C ASN A 137 16.92 -19.09 -6.38
N ALA A 138 15.67 -19.46 -6.07
CA ALA A 138 14.60 -19.61 -7.06
C ALA A 138 14.04 -18.27 -7.57
N ARG A 139 14.23 -17.17 -6.82
CA ARG A 139 13.76 -15.83 -7.21
C ARG A 139 14.70 -15.10 -8.18
N ALA A 140 15.97 -15.49 -8.23
CA ALA A 140 17.02 -14.82 -9.01
C ALA A 140 17.15 -15.30 -10.46
N THR A 141 16.20 -16.10 -10.96
CA THR A 141 16.17 -16.63 -12.34
C THR A 141 15.03 -16.05 -13.15
#